data_AF-A0A6J0E8F6-F1
#
_entry.id   AF-A0A6J0E8F6-F1
#
_cell.length_a   1.000
_cell.length_b   1.000
_cell.length_c   1.000
_cell.angle_alpha   90.00
_cell.angle_beta   90.00
_cell.angle_gamma   90.00
#
_symmetry.space_group_name_H-M   'P 1'
#
loop_
_entity.id
_entity.type
_entity.pdbx_description
1 polymer ?
#
loop_
_entity_poly.entity_id
_entity_poly.type
_entity_poly.pdbx_seq_one_letter_code
_entity_poly.pdbx_strand_id
1 'polypeptide(L)'
;MACILKRKSVLAVSFIVLCLLLLAMRLVNDVNFPSLLNCFGRPETKWTPLSYTFRQPLRTHYGYINVRTQEPLQLDCGHCAIVSNSGQMVGQKAGEEIDQSSCIWRMNNAPTKGFEEDVGHVTMVRVVSHTSVPLLLKNPDYFFKEASATIYVIWGPFRNMRKDGNGIVYNMLKKTVDNYPNAQIYVTTEQRMSYCDGVFKEETGKDSRQSSF
;
A
#
# COMPACT_ATOMS: atom_id res chain seq x y z
N MET A 1 -31.16 -58.01 40.36
CA MET A 1 -30.06 -57.01 40.35
C MET A 1 -29.35 -56.89 38.98
N ALA A 2 -30.04 -57.08 37.83
CA ALA A 2 -29.39 -57.06 36.50
C ALA A 2 -29.61 -55.77 35.68
N CYS A 3 -30.51 -54.87 36.10
CA CYS A 3 -30.91 -53.70 35.29
C CYS A 3 -30.02 -52.45 35.51
N ILE A 4 -29.28 -52.37 36.62
CA ILE A 4 -28.45 -51.19 36.95
C ILE A 4 -27.07 -51.26 36.27
N LEU A 5 -26.54 -52.46 36.02
CA LEU A 5 -25.21 -52.65 35.43
C LEU A 5 -25.16 -52.31 33.93
N LYS A 6 -26.22 -52.63 33.16
CA LYS A 6 -26.32 -52.29 31.73
C LYS A 6 -26.36 -50.77 31.48
N ARG A 7 -27.05 -50.01 32.33
CA ARG A 7 -27.21 -48.54 32.17
C ARG A 7 -25.90 -47.77 32.40
N LYS A 8 -25.06 -48.22 33.34
CA LYS A 8 -23.72 -47.65 33.58
C LYS A 8 -22.76 -47.91 32.40
N SER A 9 -22.83 -49.10 31.80
CA SER A 9 -22.02 -49.47 30.64
C SER A 9 -22.38 -48.66 29.39
N VAL A 10 -23.67 -48.41 29.13
CA VAL A 10 -24.13 -47.58 28.00
C VAL A 10 -23.70 -46.11 28.15
N LEU A 11 -23.80 -45.54 29.36
CA LEU A 11 -23.36 -44.17 29.63
C LEU A 11 -21.83 -44.02 29.49
N ALA A 12 -21.06 -45.00 29.96
CA ALA A 12 -19.60 -45.00 29.82
C ALA A 12 -19.17 -45.11 28.35
N VAL A 13 -19.81 -45.99 27.56
CA VAL A 13 -19.53 -46.12 26.12
C VAL A 13 -19.92 -44.85 25.36
N SER A 14 -21.06 -44.22 25.70
CA SER A 14 -21.48 -42.95 25.10
C SER A 14 -20.50 -41.81 25.37
N PHE A 15 -19.94 -41.74 26.59
CA PHE A 15 -18.96 -40.70 26.95
C PHE A 15 -17.62 -40.91 26.24
N ILE A 16 -17.17 -42.17 26.09
CA ILE A 16 -15.97 -42.51 25.33
C ILE A 16 -16.13 -42.13 23.85
N VAL A 17 -17.28 -42.44 23.24
CA VAL A 17 -17.57 -42.06 21.85
C VAL A 17 -17.59 -40.54 21.68
N LEU A 18 -18.20 -39.80 22.61
CA LEU A 18 -18.24 -38.34 22.58
C LEU A 18 -16.83 -37.73 22.74
N CYS A 19 -16.01 -38.24 23.66
CA CYS A 19 -14.62 -37.80 23.81
C CYS A 19 -13.77 -38.10 22.58
N LEU A 20 -13.93 -39.27 21.96
CA LEU A 20 -13.24 -39.62 20.71
C LEU A 20 -13.67 -38.70 19.55
N LEU A 21 -14.96 -38.35 19.47
CA LEU A 21 -15.46 -37.38 18.48
C LEU A 21 -14.90 -35.97 18.72
N LEU A 22 -14.85 -35.51 19.98
CA LEU A 22 -14.27 -34.20 20.32
C LEU A 22 -12.77 -34.14 20.08
N LEU A 23 -12.03 -35.23 20.37
CA LEU A 23 -10.61 -35.34 20.05
C LEU A 23 -10.37 -35.39 18.55
N ALA A 24 -11.21 -36.09 17.78
CA ALA A 24 -11.15 -36.10 16.32
C ALA A 24 -11.43 -34.70 15.74
N MET A 25 -12.42 -33.97 16.26
CA MET A 25 -12.71 -32.59 15.85
C MET A 25 -11.58 -31.62 16.22
N ARG A 26 -10.94 -31.79 17.39
CA ARG A 26 -9.75 -31.03 17.79
C ARG A 26 -8.56 -31.33 16.88
N LEU A 27 -8.29 -32.60 16.58
CA LEU A 27 -7.26 -33.02 15.64
C LEU A 27 -7.52 -32.46 14.24
N VAL A 28 -8.75 -32.57 13.70
CA VAL A 28 -9.10 -32.01 12.38
C VAL A 28 -8.94 -30.49 12.36
N ASN A 29 -9.26 -29.77 13.45
CA ASN A 29 -9.00 -28.34 13.55
C ASN A 29 -7.49 -28.01 13.64
N ASP A 30 -6.68 -28.82 14.32
CA ASP A 30 -5.24 -28.59 14.47
C ASP A 30 -4.44 -28.98 13.20
N VAL A 31 -4.90 -29.95 12.40
CA VAL A 31 -4.17 -30.41 11.20
C VAL A 31 -4.70 -29.87 9.87
N ASN A 32 -5.75 -29.06 9.83
CA ASN A 32 -6.34 -28.61 8.55
C ASN A 32 -6.85 -27.16 8.55
N PHE A 33 -5.93 -26.20 8.63
CA PHE A 33 -6.20 -24.83 8.16
C PHE A 33 -5.15 -24.19 7.22
N PRO A 34 -4.06 -24.88 6.81
CA PRO A 34 -3.30 -24.44 5.62
C PRO A 34 -3.33 -25.40 4.42
N SER A 35 -3.67 -26.69 4.60
CA SER A 35 -3.37 -27.72 3.57
C SER A 35 -4.55 -28.19 2.71
N LEU A 36 -5.80 -27.83 3.04
CA LEU A 36 -6.98 -28.15 2.21
C LEU A 36 -7.32 -27.10 1.14
N LEU A 37 -6.64 -25.95 1.14
CA LEU A 37 -6.78 -24.91 0.11
C LEU A 37 -6.13 -25.28 -1.24
N ASN A 38 -5.34 -26.36 -1.30
CA ASN A 38 -4.67 -26.80 -2.52
C ASN A 38 -5.43 -27.89 -3.31
N CYS A 39 -6.57 -28.39 -2.82
CA CYS A 39 -7.34 -29.46 -3.49
C CYS A 39 -8.68 -29.01 -4.10
N PHE A 40 -9.22 -27.86 -3.68
CA PHE A 40 -10.24 -27.17 -4.46
C PHE A 40 -9.50 -26.21 -5.37
N GLY A 41 -9.40 -26.55 -6.66
CA GLY A 41 -8.99 -25.58 -7.67
C GLY A 41 -9.71 -24.26 -7.38
N ARG A 42 -8.92 -23.19 -7.27
CA ARG A 42 -9.43 -21.81 -7.15
C ARG A 42 -10.63 -21.74 -8.10
N PRO A 43 -11.85 -21.37 -7.65
CA PRO A 43 -12.87 -21.08 -8.64
C PRO A 43 -12.20 -20.07 -9.57
N GLU A 44 -12.08 -20.42 -10.85
CA GLU A 44 -11.90 -19.44 -11.90
C GLU A 44 -13.11 -18.53 -11.76
N THR A 45 -12.99 -17.57 -10.85
CA THR A 45 -13.69 -16.33 -10.90
C THR A 45 -13.22 -15.78 -12.22
N LYS A 46 -14.01 -16.08 -13.25
CA LYS A 46 -13.98 -15.41 -14.53
C LYS A 46 -14.34 -13.97 -14.20
N TRP A 47 -13.36 -13.25 -13.64
CA TRP A 47 -13.41 -11.82 -13.50
C TRP A 47 -13.45 -11.35 -14.93
N THR A 48 -14.66 -11.10 -15.40
CA THR A 48 -14.86 -10.18 -16.50
C THR A 48 -14.02 -8.96 -16.12
N PRO A 49 -13.09 -8.50 -16.98
CA PRO A 49 -12.39 -7.26 -16.72
C PRO A 49 -13.51 -6.25 -16.61
N LEU A 50 -13.78 -5.79 -15.39
CA LEU A 50 -14.76 -4.76 -15.18
C LEU A 50 -14.14 -3.57 -15.89
N SER A 51 -14.61 -3.32 -17.12
CA SER A 51 -14.32 -2.12 -17.87
C SER A 51 -14.92 -1.01 -17.03
N TYR A 52 -14.16 -0.53 -16.05
CA TYR A 52 -14.59 0.48 -15.10
C TYR A 52 -14.53 1.83 -15.82
N THR A 53 -15.45 2.01 -16.75
CA THR A 53 -15.85 3.31 -17.29
C THR A 53 -17.00 3.87 -16.46
N PHE A 54 -16.94 3.73 -15.13
CA PHE A 54 -17.68 4.62 -14.23
C PHE A 54 -16.67 5.63 -13.67
N ARG A 55 -16.41 6.70 -14.41
CA ARG A 55 -15.60 7.82 -13.90
C ARG A 55 -16.35 8.44 -12.72
N GLN A 56 -16.08 7.97 -11.51
CA GLN A 56 -16.49 8.71 -10.30
C GLN A 56 -15.90 10.13 -10.40
N PRO A 57 -16.62 11.16 -9.92
CA PRO A 57 -16.10 12.52 -9.94
C PRO A 57 -14.79 12.55 -9.14
N LEU A 58 -13.70 12.98 -9.78
CA LEU A 58 -12.41 13.13 -9.11
C LEU A 58 -12.56 14.07 -7.90
N ARG A 59 -12.01 13.67 -6.75
CA ARG A 59 -11.98 14.53 -5.57
C ARG A 59 -10.78 15.46 -5.61
N THR A 60 -11.01 16.71 -5.22
CA THR A 60 -9.98 17.75 -5.14
C THR A 60 -9.26 17.73 -3.80
N HIS A 61 -7.94 17.59 -3.84
CA HIS A 61 -7.07 17.58 -2.68
C HIS A 61 -6.21 18.85 -2.64
N TYR A 62 -6.75 19.92 -2.04
CA TYR A 62 -6.08 21.23 -1.93
C TYR A 62 -4.74 21.21 -1.17
N GLY A 63 -4.47 20.15 -0.41
CA GLY A 63 -3.21 19.99 0.32
C GLY A 63 -2.00 19.69 -0.57
N TYR A 64 -2.19 19.40 -1.86
CA TYR A 64 -1.15 19.03 -2.81
C TYR A 64 -1.29 19.84 -4.09
N ILE A 65 -0.21 20.53 -4.49
CA ILE A 65 -0.24 21.50 -5.60
C ILE A 65 0.74 21.07 -6.69
N ASN A 66 0.28 21.05 -7.93
CA ASN A 66 1.12 20.73 -9.09
C ASN A 66 2.25 21.77 -9.24
N VAL A 67 3.49 21.32 -9.42
CA VAL A 67 4.66 22.21 -9.54
C VAL A 67 4.57 23.11 -10.77
N ARG A 68 4.04 22.60 -11.89
CA ARG A 68 3.87 23.35 -13.14
C ARG A 68 2.60 24.21 -13.11
N THR A 69 1.44 23.58 -12.97
CA THR A 69 0.14 24.25 -13.21
C THR A 69 -0.34 25.05 -12.00
N GLN A 70 0.23 24.82 -10.81
CA GLN A 70 -0.27 25.33 -9.53
C GLN A 70 -1.71 24.89 -9.19
N GLU A 71 -2.24 23.89 -9.89
CA GLU A 71 -3.56 23.34 -9.61
C GLU A 71 -3.52 22.27 -8.50
N PRO A 72 -4.61 22.10 -7.75
CA PRO A 72 -4.71 21.06 -6.74
C PRO A 72 -4.79 19.66 -7.36
N LEU A 73 -4.30 18.66 -6.63
CA LEU A 73 -4.38 17.26 -7.05
C LEU A 73 -5.85 16.81 -7.15
N GLN A 74 -6.21 16.23 -8.29
CA GLN A 74 -7.49 15.56 -8.52
C GLN A 74 -7.28 14.06 -8.49
N LEU A 75 -7.79 13.39 -7.44
CA LEU A 75 -7.59 11.96 -7.25
C LEU A 75 -8.77 11.37 -6.48
N ASP A 76 -9.34 10.29 -7.00
CA ASP A 76 -10.32 9.48 -6.29
C ASP A 76 -9.90 8.01 -6.44
N CYS A 77 -9.78 7.31 -5.33
CA CYS A 77 -9.33 5.93 -5.30
C CYS A 77 -10.34 5.07 -4.53
N GLY A 78 -10.68 3.91 -5.09
CA GLY A 78 -11.54 2.92 -4.45
C GLY A 78 -10.71 1.95 -3.62
N HIS A 79 -10.42 0.77 -4.18
CA HIS A 79 -9.57 -0.22 -3.55
C HIS A 79 -8.08 0.11 -3.76
N CYS A 80 -7.35 0.29 -2.67
CA CYS A 80 -5.96 0.76 -2.70
C CYS A 80 -4.99 -0.28 -2.15
N ALA A 81 -3.83 -0.41 -2.81
CA ALA A 81 -2.65 -1.06 -2.26
C ALA A 81 -1.60 -0.01 -1.90
N ILE A 82 -1.05 -0.09 -0.69
CA ILE A 82 0.07 0.75 -0.23
C ILE A 82 1.29 -0.15 -0.08
N VAL A 83 2.27 0.05 -0.97
CA VAL A 83 3.48 -0.76 -1.02
C VAL A 83 4.64 0.03 -0.40
N SER A 84 5.15 -0.46 0.72
CA SER A 84 6.30 0.11 1.41
C SER A 84 7.61 -0.17 0.66
N ASN A 85 8.71 0.43 1.14
CA ASN A 85 10.06 0.19 0.59
C ASN A 85 10.83 -0.90 1.36
N SER A 86 10.14 -1.73 2.14
CA SER A 86 10.78 -2.76 2.96
C SER A 86 11.42 -3.83 2.08
N GLY A 87 12.68 -4.20 2.39
CA GLY A 87 13.34 -5.34 1.77
C GLY A 87 12.64 -6.68 2.06
N GLN A 88 11.75 -6.74 3.05
CA GLN A 88 10.94 -7.93 3.35
C GLN A 88 9.95 -8.28 2.24
N MET A 89 9.69 -7.36 1.31
CA MET A 89 8.85 -7.64 0.14
C MET A 89 9.50 -8.64 -0.83
N VAL A 90 10.83 -8.78 -0.80
CA VAL A 90 11.54 -9.70 -1.70
C VAL A 90 11.17 -11.16 -1.39
N GLY A 91 10.78 -11.91 -2.41
CA GLY A 91 10.33 -13.29 -2.33
C GLY A 91 8.90 -13.49 -1.82
N GLN A 92 8.14 -12.42 -1.56
CA GLN A 92 6.74 -12.53 -1.12
C GLN A 92 5.78 -12.90 -2.25
N LYS A 93 6.18 -12.68 -3.52
CA LYS A 93 5.36 -12.97 -4.70
C LYS A 93 3.97 -12.30 -4.67
N ALA A 94 3.86 -11.15 -4.03
CA ALA A 94 2.60 -10.43 -3.85
C ALA A 94 2.22 -9.55 -5.05
N GLY A 95 3.02 -9.55 -6.13
CA GLY A 95 2.86 -8.62 -7.24
C GLY A 95 1.52 -8.71 -7.94
N GLU A 96 1.01 -9.91 -8.17
CA GLU A 96 -0.30 -10.12 -8.81
C GLU A 96 -1.45 -9.58 -7.93
N GLU A 97 -1.40 -9.81 -6.62
CA GLU A 97 -2.40 -9.30 -5.67
C GLU A 97 -2.37 -7.77 -5.61
N ILE A 98 -1.17 -7.18 -5.59
CA ILE A 98 -1.00 -5.72 -5.59
C ILE A 98 -1.58 -5.11 -6.87
N ASP A 99 -1.28 -5.68 -8.03
CA ASP A 99 -1.72 -5.16 -9.34
C ASP A 99 -3.24 -5.31 -9.57
N GLN A 100 -3.96 -6.06 -8.74
CA GLN A 100 -5.44 -6.11 -8.75
C GLN A 100 -6.09 -4.86 -8.12
N SER A 101 -5.32 -4.02 -7.44
CA SER A 101 -5.83 -2.79 -6.83
C SER A 101 -6.10 -1.68 -7.83
N SER A 102 -7.20 -0.94 -7.63
CA SER A 102 -7.56 0.21 -8.49
C SER A 102 -6.57 1.38 -8.38
N CYS A 103 -5.87 1.49 -7.25
CA CYS A 103 -4.98 2.60 -6.96
C CYS A 103 -3.77 2.10 -6.14
N ILE A 104 -2.58 2.19 -6.72
CA ILE A 104 -1.36 1.62 -6.13
C ILE A 104 -0.43 2.75 -5.73
N TRP A 105 -0.16 2.82 -4.43
CA TRP A 105 0.70 3.81 -3.80
C TRP A 105 2.06 3.20 -3.49
N ARG A 106 3.14 3.87 -3.90
CA ARG A 106 4.52 3.49 -3.57
C ARG A 106 5.26 4.63 -2.90
N MET A 107 6.38 4.30 -2.24
CA MET A 107 7.15 5.26 -1.48
C MET A 107 8.52 5.54 -2.14
N ASN A 108 8.95 6.80 -2.08
CA ASN A 108 10.29 7.26 -2.45
C ASN A 108 10.80 6.67 -3.78
N ASN A 109 12.04 6.14 -3.80
CA ASN A 109 12.74 5.67 -4.99
C ASN A 109 12.70 4.15 -5.18
N ALA A 110 11.82 3.41 -4.50
CA ALA A 110 11.75 1.95 -4.67
C ALA A 110 11.34 1.59 -6.11
N PRO A 111 12.15 0.81 -6.84
CA PRO A 111 11.82 0.40 -8.20
C PRO A 111 10.76 -0.70 -8.20
N THR A 112 10.03 -0.80 -9.29
CA THR A 112 9.29 -2.03 -9.65
C THR A 112 10.12 -2.94 -10.53
N LYS A 113 10.99 -2.35 -11.37
CA LYS A 113 11.78 -3.06 -12.36
C LYS A 113 12.72 -4.08 -11.72
N GLY A 114 12.59 -5.34 -12.08
CA GLY A 114 13.34 -6.46 -11.50
C GLY A 114 12.76 -7.03 -10.20
N PHE A 115 11.63 -6.51 -9.71
CA PHE A 115 10.94 -6.96 -8.50
C PHE A 115 9.44 -7.22 -8.76
N GLU A 116 9.02 -7.30 -10.01
CA GLU A 116 7.61 -7.27 -10.40
C GLU A 116 6.81 -8.45 -9.84
N GLU A 117 7.43 -9.63 -9.72
CA GLU A 117 6.81 -10.80 -9.08
C GLU A 117 6.42 -10.50 -7.63
N ASP A 118 7.25 -9.74 -6.92
CA ASP A 118 7.09 -9.46 -5.49
C ASP A 118 6.23 -8.23 -5.23
N VAL A 119 6.38 -7.19 -6.04
CA VAL A 119 5.79 -5.87 -5.74
C VAL A 119 4.86 -5.36 -6.83
N GLY A 120 4.69 -6.07 -7.94
CA GLY A 120 3.83 -5.65 -9.05
C GLY A 120 4.48 -4.62 -9.97
N HIS A 121 3.80 -4.31 -11.07
CA HIS A 121 4.33 -3.49 -12.16
C HIS A 121 3.85 -2.04 -12.08
N VAL A 122 2.61 -1.85 -11.59
CA VAL A 122 1.90 -0.58 -11.72
C VAL A 122 2.20 0.33 -10.54
N THR A 123 2.32 1.63 -10.83
CA THR A 123 2.41 2.69 -9.82
C THR A 123 1.52 3.85 -10.25
N MET A 124 0.44 4.11 -9.49
CA MET A 124 -0.43 5.25 -9.74
C MET A 124 0.06 6.49 -9.00
N VAL A 125 0.32 6.35 -7.70
CA VAL A 125 0.81 7.44 -6.85
C VAL A 125 2.12 7.04 -6.21
N ARG A 126 3.07 7.97 -6.17
CA ARG A 126 4.34 7.80 -5.50
C ARG A 126 4.59 8.95 -4.54
N VAL A 127 4.57 8.65 -3.25
CA VAL A 127 4.82 9.63 -2.19
C VAL A 127 6.31 9.64 -1.88
N VAL A 128 6.95 10.79 -2.01
CA VAL A 128 8.41 10.91 -1.98
C VAL A 128 8.82 11.97 -0.98
N SER A 129 9.71 11.60 -0.05
CA SER A 129 10.37 12.57 0.82
C SER A 129 11.33 13.44 0.01
N HIS A 130 11.44 14.70 0.39
CA HIS A 130 12.42 15.63 -0.14
C HIS A 130 13.86 15.08 -0.13
N THR A 131 14.22 14.25 0.86
CA THR A 131 15.55 13.60 0.93
C THR A 131 15.75 12.55 -0.15
N SER A 132 14.67 11.95 -0.66
CA SER A 132 14.72 10.95 -1.73
C SER A 132 14.67 11.55 -3.14
N VAL A 133 14.31 12.84 -3.30
CA VAL A 133 14.26 13.49 -4.61
C VAL A 133 15.59 13.38 -5.38
N PRO A 134 16.77 13.63 -4.78
CA PRO A 134 18.04 13.43 -5.47
C PRO A 134 18.26 12.00 -5.98
N LEU A 135 17.68 10.99 -5.31
CA LEU A 135 17.78 9.59 -5.72
C LEU A 135 16.90 9.29 -6.94
N LEU A 136 15.72 9.91 -7.04
CA LEU A 136 14.88 9.81 -8.24
C LEU A 136 15.63 10.41 -9.44
N LEU A 137 16.29 11.55 -9.23
CA LEU A 137 17.02 12.27 -10.28
C LEU A 137 18.31 11.57 -10.74
N LYS A 138 18.72 10.48 -10.09
CA LYS A 138 19.79 9.60 -10.62
C LYS A 138 19.35 8.80 -11.83
N ASN A 139 18.05 8.51 -11.95
CA ASN A 139 17.48 7.81 -13.11
C ASN A 139 16.16 8.46 -13.54
N PRO A 140 16.21 9.71 -14.04
CA PRO A 140 15.01 10.49 -14.31
C PRO A 140 14.20 9.92 -15.48
N ASP A 141 14.83 9.21 -16.43
CA ASP A 141 14.11 8.59 -17.54
C ASP A 141 13.21 7.45 -17.06
N TYR A 142 13.66 6.60 -16.13
CA TYR A 142 12.79 5.59 -15.54
C TYR A 142 11.59 6.23 -14.83
N PHE A 143 11.82 7.23 -13.97
CA PHE A 143 10.76 7.81 -13.15
C PHE A 143 9.83 8.76 -13.92
N PHE A 144 10.34 9.56 -14.85
CA PHE A 144 9.57 10.66 -15.46
C PHE A 144 9.29 10.48 -16.96
N LYS A 145 9.91 9.48 -17.62
CA LYS A 145 9.67 9.16 -19.03
C LYS A 145 9.01 7.79 -19.19
N GLU A 146 9.58 6.73 -18.63
CA GLU A 146 8.98 5.38 -18.67
C GLU A 146 7.73 5.34 -17.78
N ALA A 147 7.83 5.83 -16.54
CA ALA A 147 6.70 5.94 -15.61
C ALA A 147 5.96 7.29 -15.72
N SER A 148 5.72 7.79 -16.94
CA SER A 148 5.11 9.11 -17.16
C SER A 148 3.68 9.25 -16.63
N ALA A 149 2.96 8.14 -16.44
CA ALA A 149 1.62 8.12 -15.88
C ALA A 149 1.58 8.25 -14.33
N THR A 150 2.72 8.05 -13.65
CA THR A 150 2.78 8.10 -12.19
C THR A 150 2.65 9.53 -11.68
N ILE A 151 1.80 9.70 -10.67
CA ILE A 151 1.65 10.95 -9.92
C ILE A 151 2.66 10.96 -8.77
N TYR A 152 3.57 11.93 -8.77
CA TYR A 152 4.56 12.11 -7.71
C TYR A 152 4.05 13.14 -6.70
N VAL A 153 3.96 12.76 -5.43
CA VAL A 153 3.61 13.68 -4.33
C VAL A 153 4.84 13.86 -3.44
N ILE A 154 5.47 15.03 -3.54
CA ILE A 154 6.70 15.32 -2.82
C ILE A 154 6.39 16.07 -1.52
N TRP A 155 6.89 15.56 -0.39
CA TRP A 155 6.74 16.19 0.92
C TRP A 155 8.10 16.50 1.53
N GLY A 156 8.16 17.54 2.37
CA GLY A 156 9.40 17.93 3.03
C GLY A 156 9.27 19.19 3.85
N PRO A 157 10.32 19.55 4.62
CA PRO A 157 10.32 20.74 5.45
C PRO A 157 10.29 21.99 4.58
N PHE A 158 9.64 23.04 5.10
CA PHE A 158 9.48 24.33 4.43
C PHE A 158 10.80 24.83 3.82
N ARG A 159 11.91 24.78 4.58
CA ARG A 159 13.24 25.23 4.15
C ARG A 159 13.67 24.68 2.79
N ASN A 160 13.44 23.39 2.53
CA ASN A 160 13.84 22.73 1.29
C ASN A 160 12.81 22.90 0.16
N MET A 161 11.57 23.23 0.52
CA MET A 161 10.42 23.33 -0.38
C MET A 161 10.01 24.79 -0.69
N ARG A 162 10.81 25.79 -0.30
CA ARG A 162 10.54 27.22 -0.57
C ARG A 162 10.40 27.49 -2.07
N LYS A 163 9.38 28.26 -2.44
CA LYS A 163 9.11 28.65 -3.84
C LYS A 163 9.84 29.93 -4.28
N ASP A 164 10.47 30.64 -3.35
CA ASP A 164 11.15 31.92 -3.58
C ASP A 164 12.58 31.80 -4.16
N GLY A 165 12.94 30.62 -4.67
CA GLY A 165 14.26 30.34 -5.21
C GLY A 165 15.27 29.82 -4.17
N ASN A 166 14.97 29.84 -2.88
CA ASN A 166 15.87 29.28 -1.85
C ASN A 166 15.57 27.81 -1.50
N GLY A 167 14.49 27.24 -2.05
CA GLY A 167 14.11 25.85 -1.80
C GLY A 167 14.87 24.91 -2.73
N ILE A 168 15.97 24.34 -2.23
CA ILE A 168 16.87 23.48 -3.03
C ILE A 168 16.08 22.36 -3.74
N VAL A 169 15.19 21.67 -3.02
CA VAL A 169 14.42 20.56 -3.59
C VAL A 169 13.33 21.08 -4.52
N TYR A 170 12.61 22.15 -4.14
CA TYR A 170 11.62 22.74 -5.02
C TYR A 170 12.22 23.19 -6.37
N ASN A 171 13.41 23.79 -6.35
CA ASN A 171 14.13 24.19 -7.56
C ASN A 171 14.51 22.99 -8.43
N MET A 172 14.93 21.87 -7.84
CA MET A 172 15.18 20.62 -8.56
C MET A 172 13.90 20.11 -9.24
N LEU A 173 12.77 20.12 -8.53
CA LEU A 173 11.48 19.71 -9.09
C LEU A 173 11.03 20.62 -10.23
N LYS A 174 11.20 21.94 -10.07
CA LYS A 174 10.89 22.93 -11.11
C LYS A 174 11.68 22.65 -12.39
N LYS A 175 13.01 22.46 -12.27
CA LYS A 175 13.85 22.06 -13.40
C LYS A 175 13.44 20.71 -14.00
N THR A 176 13.00 19.77 -13.17
CA THR A 176 12.57 18.44 -13.61
C THR A 176 11.31 18.53 -14.46
N VAL A 177 10.29 19.28 -14.01
CA VAL A 177 9.09 19.45 -14.84
C VAL A 177 9.46 20.12 -16.16
N ASP A 178 10.32 21.15 -16.18
CA ASP A 178 10.74 21.81 -17.43
C ASP A 178 11.34 20.83 -18.45
N ASN A 179 12.10 19.82 -18.00
CA ASN A 179 12.70 18.79 -18.84
C ASN A 179 11.75 17.64 -19.20
N TYR A 180 10.77 17.34 -18.34
CA TYR A 180 9.82 16.24 -18.50
C TYR A 180 8.39 16.80 -18.48
N PRO A 181 7.88 17.28 -19.63
CA PRO A 181 6.62 18.04 -19.68
C PRO A 181 5.40 17.24 -19.22
N ASN A 182 5.42 15.92 -19.40
CA ASN A 182 4.36 15.00 -19.00
C ASN A 182 4.46 14.57 -17.52
N ALA A 183 5.53 14.94 -16.81
CA ALA A 183 5.71 14.53 -15.42
C ALA A 183 4.67 15.19 -14.51
N GLN A 184 3.93 14.36 -13.79
CA GLN A 184 2.90 14.81 -12.85
C GLN A 184 3.51 14.94 -11.44
N ILE A 185 4.11 16.09 -11.15
CA ILE A 185 4.78 16.35 -9.87
C ILE A 185 3.98 17.34 -9.05
N TYR A 186 3.59 16.93 -7.85
CA TYR A 186 2.87 17.71 -6.84
C TYR A 186 3.75 17.90 -5.61
N VAL A 187 3.56 19.01 -4.91
CA VAL A 187 4.20 19.28 -3.62
C VAL A 187 3.13 19.44 -2.55
N THR A 188 3.39 18.90 -1.36
CA THR A 188 2.56 19.12 -0.19
C THR A 188 2.65 20.59 0.25
N THR A 189 1.50 21.22 0.47
CA THR A 189 1.42 22.60 0.96
C THR A 189 1.95 22.72 2.39
N GLU A 190 2.41 23.91 2.77
CA GLU A 190 2.84 24.19 4.15
C GLU A 190 1.72 23.93 5.16
N GLN A 191 0.49 24.32 4.84
CA GLN A 191 -0.68 24.06 5.69
C GLN A 191 -0.92 22.55 5.88
N ARG A 192 -0.84 21.77 4.79
CA ARG A 192 -1.00 20.30 4.89
C ARG A 192 0.16 19.67 5.67
N MET A 193 1.39 20.13 5.48
CA MET A 193 2.54 19.67 6.26
C MET A 193 2.37 19.97 7.75
N SER A 194 1.95 21.20 8.11
CA SER A 194 1.70 21.58 9.49
C SER A 194 0.56 20.77 10.12
N TYR A 195 -0.47 20.43 9.35
CA TYR A 195 -1.53 19.55 9.80
C TYR A 195 -0.99 18.14 10.10
N CYS A 196 -0.19 17.56 9.19
CA CYS A 196 0.43 16.25 9.39
C CYS A 196 1.38 16.22 10.60
N ASP A 197 2.17 17.29 10.81
CA ASP A 197 3.01 17.44 12.00
C ASP A 197 2.17 17.46 13.29
N GLY A 198 1.02 18.14 13.27
CA GLY A 198 0.07 18.18 14.39
C GLY A 198 -0.48 16.81 14.74
N VAL A 199 -0.98 16.08 13.73
CA VAL A 199 -1.48 14.70 13.90
C VAL A 199 -0.38 13.79 14.44
N PHE A 200 0.83 13.85 13.87
CA PHE A 200 1.95 13.04 14.34
C PHE A 200 2.25 13.28 15.83
N LYS A 201 2.25 14.54 16.25
CA LYS A 201 2.50 14.90 17.65
C LYS A 201 1.38 14.43 18.58
N GLU A 202 0.13 14.55 18.15
CA GLU A 202 -1.03 14.07 18.91
C GLU A 202 -0.96 12.56 19.14
N GLU A 203 -0.64 11.79 18.09
CA GLU A 203 -0.61 10.33 18.15
C GLU A 203 0.64 9.77 18.87
N THR A 204 1.79 10.44 18.77
CA THR A 204 3.06 9.90 19.27
C THR A 204 3.60 10.59 20.52
N GLY A 205 3.08 11.78 20.85
CA GLY A 205 3.64 12.66 21.87
C GLY A 205 4.99 13.29 21.49
N LYS A 206 5.48 13.12 20.26
CA LYS A 206 6.79 13.60 19.80
C LYS A 206 6.66 14.64 18.69
N ASP A 207 7.64 15.54 18.62
CA ASP A 207 7.74 16.48 17.50
C ASP A 207 8.35 15.78 16.28
N SER A 208 7.72 15.87 15.11
CA SER A 208 8.21 15.28 13.87
C SER A 208 9.58 15.83 13.46
N ARG A 209 9.87 17.10 13.80
CA ARG A 209 11.15 17.77 13.50
C ARG A 209 12.29 17.30 14.41
N GLN A 210 11.96 16.73 15.56
CA GLN A 210 12.92 16.19 16.53
C GLN A 210 13.01 14.66 16.48
N SER A 211 12.12 14.02 15.69
CA SER A 211 12.09 12.58 15.54
C SER A 211 13.01 12.17 14.39
N SER A 212 14.08 11.47 14.69
CA SER A 212 14.93 10.83 13.69
C SER A 212 14.21 9.61 13.12
N PHE A 213 13.79 9.67 11.86
CA PHE A 213 13.33 8.52 11.06
C PHE A 213 14.22 8.34 9.84
#